data_AF-A0AAD1SPR1-F1
#
_entry.id   AF-A0AAD1SPR1-F1
#
_cell.length_a   1.000
_cell.length_b   1.000
_cell.length_c   1.000
_cell.angle_alpha   90.00
_cell.angle_beta   90.00
_cell.angle_gamma   90.00
#
_symmetry.space_group_name_H-M   'P 1'
#
loop_
_entity.id
_entity.type
_entity.pdbx_description
1 polymer ?
#
loop_
_entity_poly.entity_id
_entity_poly.type
_entity_poly.pdbx_seq_one_letter_code
_entity_poly.pdbx_strand_id
1 'polypeptide(L)'
;MSKRRPEILSFFASDFQRLMSSTEESCRNLAFNLALRSIQCNPSIASDYLPTFMYCLGSRDFEVVQTALRNLPEYTLLCPEHAAVLLHRAFLVGMYGQMDTSPQISEALKVLHMEAMI
;
A
#
# COMPACT_ATOMS: atom_id res chain seq x y z
N MET A 1 -21.45 -3.78 -3.41
CA MET A 1 -21.12 -4.49 -4.66
C MET A 1 -19.95 -5.47 -4.47
N SER A 2 -18.72 -5.06 -4.12
CA SER A 2 -17.57 -6.00 -4.01
C SER A 2 -17.58 -6.97 -2.82
N LYS A 3 -18.31 -6.67 -1.72
CA LYS A 3 -18.37 -7.53 -0.53
C LYS A 3 -18.90 -8.95 -0.79
N ARG A 4 -19.65 -9.18 -1.88
CA ARG A 4 -20.26 -10.47 -2.20
C ARG A 4 -19.51 -11.27 -3.26
N ARG A 5 -18.70 -10.60 -4.09
CA ARG A 5 -17.92 -11.18 -5.20
C ARG A 5 -16.66 -10.34 -5.41
N PRO A 6 -15.60 -10.57 -4.65
CA PRO A 6 -14.39 -9.77 -4.72
C PRO A 6 -13.62 -9.96 -6.03
N GLU A 7 -13.89 -11.02 -6.79
CA GLU A 7 -13.26 -11.27 -8.09
C GLU A 7 -13.52 -10.12 -9.08
N ILE A 8 -14.64 -9.41 -8.90
CA ILE A 8 -14.98 -8.23 -9.72
C ILE A 8 -13.92 -7.12 -9.61
N LEU A 9 -13.13 -7.08 -8.53
CA LEU A 9 -12.11 -6.06 -8.31
C LEU A 9 -10.94 -6.18 -9.30
N SER A 10 -10.64 -7.39 -9.77
CA SER A 10 -9.53 -7.65 -10.71
C SER A 10 -9.71 -6.90 -12.04
N PHE A 11 -10.95 -6.71 -12.50
CA PHE A 11 -11.27 -5.98 -13.73
C PHE A 11 -10.96 -4.49 -13.67
N PHE A 12 -10.75 -3.93 -12.48
CA PHE A 12 -10.51 -2.50 -12.25
C PHE A 12 -9.10 -2.21 -11.74
N ALA A 13 -8.17 -3.17 -11.85
CA ALA A 13 -6.82 -3.03 -11.30
C ALA A 13 -6.11 -1.76 -11.80
N SER A 14 -6.18 -1.48 -13.11
CA SER A 14 -5.61 -0.28 -13.72
C SER A 14 -6.24 1.02 -13.24
N ASP A 15 -7.56 1.02 -13.00
CA ASP A 15 -8.26 2.18 -12.44
C ASP A 15 -7.84 2.45 -11.00
N PHE A 16 -7.73 1.40 -10.18
CA PHE A 16 -7.25 1.54 -8.80
C PHE A 16 -5.82 2.07 -8.78
N GLN A 17 -4.92 1.49 -9.59
CA GLN A 17 -3.54 1.96 -9.70
C GLN A 17 -3.47 3.45 -10.04
N ARG A 18 -4.25 3.91 -11.02
CA ARG A 18 -4.31 5.32 -11.40
C ARG A 18 -4.87 6.21 -10.27
N LEU A 19 -5.91 5.76 -9.58
CA LEU A 19 -6.58 6.52 -8.53
C LEU A 19 -5.81 6.54 -7.20
N MET A 20 -4.88 5.61 -6.96
CA MET A 20 -4.00 5.61 -5.78
C MET A 20 -3.08 6.84 -5.69
N SER A 21 -2.86 7.56 -6.80
CA SER A 21 -2.15 8.84 -6.81
C SER A 21 -3.07 10.04 -7.10
N SER A 22 -4.38 9.89 -6.90
CA SER A 22 -5.34 10.98 -7.03
C SER A 22 -5.08 12.09 -6.01
N THR A 23 -5.24 13.34 -6.43
CA THR A 23 -5.22 14.51 -5.54
C THR A 23 -6.40 14.47 -4.56
N GLU A 24 -7.56 13.98 -5.00
CA GLU A 24 -8.73 13.79 -4.14
C GLU A 24 -8.49 12.69 -3.09
N GLU A 25 -8.50 13.05 -1.80
CA GLU A 25 -8.29 12.13 -0.67
C GLU A 25 -9.29 10.97 -0.68
N SER A 26 -10.57 11.27 -0.91
CA SER A 26 -11.64 10.27 -0.89
C SER A 26 -11.43 9.19 -1.97
N CYS A 27 -11.06 9.60 -3.18
CA CYS A 27 -10.74 8.70 -4.29
C CYS A 27 -9.52 7.85 -3.98
N ARG A 28 -8.45 8.49 -3.48
CA ARG A 28 -7.21 7.81 -3.12
C ARG A 28 -7.44 6.76 -2.03
N ASN A 29 -8.09 7.14 -0.94
CA ASN A 29 -8.40 6.23 0.17
C ASN A 29 -9.28 5.06 -0.31
N LEU A 30 -10.28 5.31 -1.16
CA LEU A 30 -11.10 4.22 -1.71
C LEU A 30 -10.29 3.31 -2.63
N ALA A 31 -9.41 3.86 -3.46
CA ALA A 31 -8.55 3.09 -4.36
C ALA A 31 -7.60 2.17 -3.60
N PHE A 32 -6.92 2.67 -2.55
CA PHE A 32 -6.10 1.84 -1.67
C PHE A 32 -6.91 0.72 -1.00
N ASN A 33 -8.07 1.04 -0.43
CA ASN A 33 -8.94 0.04 0.21
C ASN A 33 -9.39 -1.06 -0.77
N LEU A 34 -9.72 -0.70 -2.01
CA LEU A 34 -10.15 -1.66 -3.04
C LEU A 34 -8.97 -2.48 -3.57
N ALA A 35 -7.80 -1.87 -3.76
CA ALA A 35 -6.58 -2.56 -4.16
C ALA A 35 -6.15 -3.58 -3.09
N LEU A 36 -6.05 -3.17 -1.82
CA LEU A 36 -5.69 -4.08 -0.72
C LEU A 36 -6.68 -5.22 -0.57
N ARG A 37 -7.99 -4.94 -0.69
CA ARG A 37 -9.02 -6.00 -0.70
C ARG A 37 -8.84 -6.96 -1.87
N SER A 38 -8.47 -6.47 -3.05
CA SER A 38 -8.23 -7.36 -4.20
C SER A 38 -7.05 -8.29 -3.97
N ILE A 39 -5.98 -7.78 -3.35
CA ILE A 39 -4.79 -8.55 -2.97
C ILE A 39 -5.14 -9.57 -1.87
N GLN A 40 -5.93 -9.18 -0.87
CA GLN A 40 -6.43 -10.11 0.16
C GLN A 40 -7.16 -11.31 -0.44
N CYS A 41 -7.91 -11.10 -1.53
CA CYS A 41 -8.64 -12.18 -2.19
C CYS A 41 -7.75 -13.01 -3.12
N ASN A 42 -6.70 -12.43 -3.69
CA ASN A 42 -5.74 -13.12 -4.53
C ASN A 42 -4.32 -12.52 -4.35
N PRO A 43 -3.50 -13.03 -3.42
CA PRO A 43 -2.19 -12.45 -3.14
C PRO A 43 -1.23 -12.40 -4.33
N SER A 44 -1.43 -13.25 -5.35
CA SER A 44 -0.58 -13.29 -6.55
C SER A 44 -0.55 -11.97 -7.34
N ILE A 45 -1.58 -11.13 -7.22
CA ILE A 45 -1.66 -9.84 -7.92
C ILE A 45 -0.96 -8.71 -7.17
N ALA A 46 -0.43 -8.95 -5.97
CA ALA A 46 0.23 -7.91 -5.18
C ALA A 46 1.34 -7.23 -5.97
N SER A 47 2.16 -8.02 -6.65
CA SER A 47 3.27 -7.55 -7.50
C SER A 47 2.83 -6.55 -8.58
N ASP A 48 1.62 -6.66 -9.11
CA ASP A 48 1.07 -5.72 -10.10
C ASP A 48 0.88 -4.32 -9.50
N TYR A 49 0.55 -4.21 -8.21
CA TYR A 49 0.35 -2.92 -7.52
C TYR A 49 1.65 -2.29 -7.01
N LEU A 50 2.74 -3.05 -6.94
CA LEU A 50 4.01 -2.61 -6.36
C LEU A 50 4.57 -1.33 -7.02
N PRO A 51 4.61 -1.21 -8.37
CA PRO A 51 5.14 -0.01 -9.02
C PRO A 51 4.35 1.25 -8.64
N THR A 52 3.02 1.15 -8.60
CA THR A 52 2.15 2.25 -8.20
C THR A 52 2.35 2.60 -6.73
N PHE A 53 2.44 1.62 -5.84
CA PHE A 53 2.67 1.88 -4.42
C PHE A 53 4.01 2.60 -4.20
N MET A 54 5.08 2.17 -4.88
CA MET A 54 6.39 2.81 -4.87
C MET A 54 6.34 4.25 -5.39
N TYR A 55 5.58 4.48 -6.46
CA TYR A 55 5.33 5.81 -6.98
C TYR A 55 4.64 6.70 -5.94
N CYS A 56 3.59 6.20 -5.27
CA CYS A 56 2.89 6.96 -4.24
C CYS A 56 3.79 7.30 -3.04
N LEU A 57 4.61 6.37 -2.56
CA LEU A 57 5.62 6.64 -1.52
C LEU A 57 6.65 7.69 -1.97
N GLY A 58 6.99 7.70 -3.26
CA GLY A 58 7.94 8.63 -3.86
C GLY A 58 7.34 9.92 -4.41
N SER A 59 6.06 10.19 -4.18
CA SER A 59 5.35 11.31 -4.79
C SER A 59 5.89 12.64 -4.26
N ARG A 60 5.78 13.69 -5.09
CA ARG A 60 5.99 15.08 -4.65
C ARG A 60 4.80 15.63 -3.87
N ASP A 61 3.65 14.98 -4.01
CA ASP A 61 2.44 15.30 -3.28
C ASP A 61 2.46 14.62 -1.90
N PHE A 62 2.57 15.44 -0.86
CA PHE A 62 2.65 15.01 0.53
C PHE A 62 1.43 14.17 0.95
N GLU A 63 0.23 14.51 0.48
CA GLU A 63 -0.98 13.79 0.87
C GLU A 63 -1.02 12.39 0.27
N VAL A 64 -0.50 12.23 -0.95
CA VAL A 64 -0.35 10.93 -1.60
C VAL A 64 0.65 10.07 -0.83
N VAL A 65 1.81 10.63 -0.46
CA VAL A 65 2.83 9.94 0.35
C VAL A 65 2.25 9.52 1.69
N GLN A 66 1.52 10.42 2.37
CA GLN A 66 0.94 10.14 3.68
C GLN A 66 -0.11 9.02 3.62
N THR A 67 -0.96 8.99 2.59
CA THR A 67 -1.89 7.87 2.41
C THR A 67 -1.17 6.57 2.12
N ALA A 68 -0.12 6.57 1.28
CA ALA A 68 0.67 5.37 1.01
C ALA A 68 1.32 4.83 2.29
N LEU A 69 1.92 5.71 3.11
CA LEU A 69 2.50 5.34 4.40
C LEU A 69 1.47 4.73 5.36
N ARG A 70 0.26 5.30 5.46
CA ARG A 70 -0.80 4.73 6.31
C ARG A 70 -1.20 3.31 5.90
N ASN A 71 -1.15 3.00 4.61
CA ASN A 71 -1.50 1.68 4.05
C ASN A 71 -0.31 0.71 3.97
N LEU A 72 0.90 1.18 4.30
CA LEU A 72 2.13 0.39 4.21
C LEU A 72 2.08 -0.88 5.06
N PRO A 73 1.68 -0.86 6.36
CA PRO A 73 1.65 -2.08 7.18
C PRO A 73 0.78 -3.17 6.59
N GLU A 74 -0.43 -2.82 6.14
CA GLU A 74 -1.37 -3.76 5.54
C GLU A 74 -0.83 -4.33 4.22
N TYR A 75 -0.24 -3.50 3.35
CA TYR A 75 0.35 -4.00 2.11
C TYR A 75 1.51 -4.97 2.38
N THR A 76 2.40 -4.63 3.32
CA THR A 76 3.54 -5.50 3.65
C THR A 76 3.12 -6.82 4.28
N LEU A 77 2.01 -6.84 5.03
CA LEU A 77 1.42 -8.07 5.55
C LEU A 77 0.91 -8.97 4.42
N LEU A 78 0.18 -8.39 3.45
CA LEU A 78 -0.40 -9.14 2.34
C LEU A 78 0.63 -9.64 1.34
N CYS A 79 1.79 -8.98 1.27
CA CYS A 79 2.85 -9.32 0.33
C CYS A 79 4.24 -9.22 1.00
N PRO A 80 4.60 -10.17 1.88
CA PRO A 80 5.84 -10.13 2.64
C PRO A 80 7.10 -10.17 1.76
N GLU A 81 7.02 -10.82 0.60
CA GLU A 81 8.11 -10.92 -0.38
C GLU A 81 8.65 -9.55 -0.84
N HIS A 82 7.80 -8.51 -0.86
CA HIS A 82 8.17 -7.15 -1.26
C HIS A 82 8.33 -6.20 -0.07
N ALA A 83 8.17 -6.67 1.17
CA ALA A 83 8.18 -5.82 2.35
C ALA A 83 9.50 -5.07 2.53
N ALA A 84 10.64 -5.74 2.31
CA ALA A 84 11.96 -5.14 2.47
C ALA A 84 12.16 -3.90 1.60
N VAL A 85 11.76 -3.96 0.32
CA VAL A 85 11.93 -2.83 -0.60
C VAL A 85 10.96 -1.68 -0.26
N LEU A 86 9.75 -2.00 0.19
CA LEU A 86 8.75 -1.00 0.60
C LEU A 86 9.16 -0.27 1.88
N LEU A 87 9.64 -1.00 2.89
CA LEU A 87 10.16 -0.44 4.13
C LEU A 87 11.40 0.43 3.88
N HIS A 88 12.30 -0.02 3.00
CA HIS A 88 13.44 0.79 2.60
C HIS A 88 12.99 2.10 1.94
N ARG A 89 12.00 2.05 1.04
CA ARG A 89 11.46 3.25 0.40
C ARG A 89 10.81 4.20 1.42
N ALA A 90 10.00 3.68 2.34
CA ALA A 90 9.39 4.47 3.41
C ALA A 90 10.44 5.14 4.31
N PHE A 91 11.51 4.42 4.65
CA PHE A 91 12.62 4.96 5.43
C PHE A 91 13.32 6.13 4.72
N LEU A 92 13.65 5.98 3.43
CA LEU A 92 14.27 7.07 2.65
C LEU A 92 13.36 8.30 2.58
N VAL A 93 12.05 8.09 2.42
CA VAL A 93 11.05 9.18 2.41
C VAL A 93 11.03 9.90 3.76
N GLY A 94 11.10 9.19 4.88
CA GLY A 94 11.21 9.81 6.20
C GLY A 94 12.50 10.62 6.37
N MET A 95 13.63 10.03 6.00
CA MET A 95 14.95 10.68 6.09
C MET A 95 15.05 11.96 5.27
N TYR A 96 14.64 11.93 4.00
CA TYR A 96 14.83 13.05 3.07
C TYR A 96 13.63 14.00 3.02
N GLY A 97 12.43 13.52 3.34
CA GLY A 97 11.18 14.29 3.26
C GLY A 97 10.80 15.01 4.55
N GLN A 98 11.60 14.90 5.61
CA GLN A 98 11.28 15.43 6.95
C GLN A 98 9.92 14.95 7.49
N MET A 99 9.56 13.71 7.17
CA MET A 99 8.33 13.07 7.60
C MET A 99 8.64 12.04 8.69
N ASP A 100 7.85 12.00 9.75
CA ASP A 100 7.95 10.90 10.71
C ASP A 100 7.24 9.65 10.16
N THR A 101 8.03 8.75 9.57
CA THR A 101 7.57 7.45 9.07
C THR A 101 7.74 6.32 10.08
N SER A 102 8.30 6.63 11.25
CA SER A 102 8.64 5.64 12.28
C SER A 102 7.44 4.83 12.77
N PRO A 103 6.25 5.41 12.99
CA PRO A 103 5.09 4.66 13.44
C PRO A 103 4.66 3.59 12.43
N GLN A 104 4.62 3.92 11.14
CA GLN A 104 4.18 3.02 10.07
C GLN A 104 5.21 1.91 9.81
N ILE A 105 6.50 2.26 9.81
CA ILE A 105 7.58 1.26 9.67
C ILE A 105 7.58 0.30 10.87
N SER A 106 7.46 0.83 12.08
CA SER A 106 7.43 0.01 13.30
C SER A 106 6.24 -0.94 13.32
N GLU A 107 5.07 -0.46 12.89
CA GLU A 107 3.86 -1.29 12.81
C GLU A 107 4.00 -2.40 11.77
N ALA A 108 4.50 -2.08 10.57
CA ALA A 108 4.76 -3.06 9.54
C ALA A 108 5.74 -4.17 10.02
N LEU A 109 6.81 -3.79 10.71
CA LEU A 109 7.77 -4.75 11.28
C LEU A 109 7.14 -5.64 12.36
N LYS A 110 6.28 -5.10 13.24
CA LYS A 110 5.58 -5.88 14.25
C LYS A 110 4.66 -6.91 13.60
N VAL A 111 3.87 -6.49 12.61
CA VAL A 111 2.92 -7.36 11.91
C VAL A 111 3.65 -8.47 11.15
N LEU A 112 4.74 -8.16 10.44
CA LEU A 112 5.56 -9.16 9.76
C LEU A 112 6.19 -10.17 10.74
N HIS A 113 6.63 -9.71 11.91
CA HIS A 113 7.20 -10.60 12.93
C HIS A 113 6.14 -11.54 13.52
N MET A 114 4.91 -11.05 13.74
CA MET A 114 3.80 -11.88 14.25
C MET A 114 3.41 -12.98 13.27
N GLU A 115 3.35 -12.69 11.97
CA GLU A 115 3.10 -13.72 10.93
C GLU A 115 4.18 -14.81 10.90
N ALA A 116 5.45 -14.43 11.10
CA ALA A 116 6.55 -15.39 11.08
C ALA A 116 6.57 -16.35 12.29
N MET A 117 5.74 -16.11 13.31
CA MET A 117 5.64 -16.93 14.52
C MET A 117 4.42 -17.88 14.54
N ILE A 118 3.57 -17.87 13.52
CA ILE A 118 2.42 -18.76 13.33
C ILE A 118 2.81 -19.92 12.41
#